data_AF-A0A7S2HCD6-F1
#
_entry.id   AF-A0A7S2HCD6-F1
#
_cell.length_a   1.000
_cell.length_b   1.000
_cell.length_c   1.000
_cell.angle_alpha   90.00
_cell.angle_beta   90.00
_cell.angle_gamma   90.00
#
_symmetry.space_group_name_H-M   'P 1'
#
loop_
_entity.id
_entity.type
_entity.pdbx_description
1 polymer ?
#
loop_
_entity_poly.entity_id
_entity_poly.type
_entity_poly.pdbx_seq_one_letter_code
_entity_poly.pdbx_strand_id
1 'polypeptide(L)'
;AASRRRDHKAGAFVGAPLRLHAEIGFWADAGGGAPAVVPLELCLVERPLLELSMCTMPLYGLRELQQELPWALEDWLEHHLGVLGMDHAEVYDADGSFGGALGWQPGRPPAPGNASIAYHSEWPATLSAAMVDLSREHPSCSETWAYAHCLTKHRALSRWVVILHSPDEYLEAPAVSAGPFGGVSDVLERLREQT
;
A
#
# COMPACT_ATOMS: atom_id res chain seq x y z
N ALA A 1 6.92 -22.41 -18.72
CA ALA A 1 7.10 -22.41 -17.26
C ALA A 1 5.74 -22.69 -16.61
N ALA A 2 5.61 -23.75 -15.82
CA ALA A 2 4.34 -24.10 -15.18
C ALA A 2 4.08 -23.13 -14.02
N SER A 3 3.16 -22.19 -14.22
CA SER A 3 2.66 -21.28 -13.18
C SER A 3 2.02 -22.10 -12.06
N ARG A 4 2.68 -22.17 -10.89
CA ARG A 4 2.10 -22.73 -9.67
C ARG A 4 1.04 -21.75 -9.18
N ARG A 5 -0.23 -21.97 -9.55
CA ARG A 5 -1.37 -21.33 -8.90
C ARG A 5 -1.31 -21.67 -7.41
N ARG A 6 -1.01 -20.67 -6.56
CA ARG A 6 -1.32 -20.75 -5.14
C ARG A 6 -2.81 -20.43 -5.02
N ASP A 7 -3.62 -21.46 -4.85
CA ASP A 7 -5.01 -21.27 -4.44
C ASP A 7 -4.99 -20.74 -3.00
N HIS A 8 -5.02 -19.42 -2.84
CA HIS A 8 -5.32 -18.78 -1.57
C HIS A 8 -6.81 -18.96 -1.28
N LYS A 9 -7.22 -20.19 -0.96
CA LYS A 9 -8.43 -20.38 -0.18
C LYS A 9 -8.18 -19.62 1.13
N ALA A 10 -9.06 -18.68 1.45
CA ALA A 10 -9.18 -18.16 2.80
C ALA A 10 -9.41 -19.36 3.70
N GLY A 11 -8.32 -19.93 4.24
CA GLY A 11 -8.38 -21.04 5.15
C GLY A 11 -9.18 -20.56 6.34
N ALA A 12 -10.30 -21.21 6.61
CA ALA A 12 -10.99 -21.00 7.87
C ALA A 12 -9.94 -21.16 8.97
N PHE A 13 -9.78 -20.13 9.82
CA PHE A 13 -8.83 -20.16 10.93
C PHE A 13 -9.16 -21.34 11.82
N VAL A 14 -8.34 -22.40 11.77
CA VAL A 14 -8.49 -23.57 12.64
C VAL A 14 -7.65 -23.31 13.89
N GLY A 15 -8.17 -22.48 14.80
CA GLY A 15 -7.53 -22.19 16.09
C GLY A 15 -8.25 -21.09 16.85
N ALA A 16 -8.39 -21.24 18.17
CA ALA A 16 -8.81 -20.13 19.01
C ALA A 16 -7.74 -19.03 18.95
N PRO A 17 -8.12 -17.74 18.83
CA PRO A 17 -7.14 -16.65 18.82
C PRO A 17 -6.30 -16.69 20.09
N LEU A 18 -4.97 -16.60 19.95
CA LEU A 18 -4.09 -16.49 21.10
C LEU A 18 -4.37 -15.14 21.78
N ARG A 19 -4.81 -15.19 23.04
CA ARG A 19 -5.04 -14.01 23.88
C ARG A 19 -3.82 -13.78 24.75
N LEU A 20 -3.27 -12.58 24.68
CA LEU A 20 -2.15 -12.13 25.49
C LEU A 20 -2.66 -11.04 26.43
N HIS A 21 -2.52 -11.27 27.73
CA HIS A 21 -2.78 -10.27 28.74
C HIS A 21 -1.49 -9.51 29.03
N ALA A 22 -1.51 -8.19 28.87
CA ALA A 22 -0.41 -7.30 29.18
C ALA A 22 -0.89 -6.19 30.12
N GLU A 23 0.03 -5.59 30.85
CA GLU A 23 -0.23 -4.42 31.68
C GLU A 23 0.64 -3.28 31.18
N ILE A 24 0.02 -2.14 30.82
CA ILE A 24 0.76 -0.94 30.39
C ILE A 24 0.74 0.07 31.54
N GLY A 25 1.93 0.42 32.03
CA GLY A 25 2.12 1.49 33.01
C GLY A 25 2.29 2.84 32.32
N PHE A 26 1.44 3.80 32.67
CA PHE A 26 1.55 5.20 32.28
C PHE A 26 2.11 6.00 33.45
N TRP A 27 3.27 6.58 33.24
CA TRP A 27 3.86 7.52 34.19
C TRP A 27 3.32 8.90 33.86
N ALA A 28 2.54 9.50 34.76
CA ALA A 28 2.36 10.94 34.75
C ALA A 28 3.69 11.57 35.17
N ASP A 29 4.02 12.73 34.62
CA ASP A 29 5.31 13.43 34.72
C ASP A 29 6.00 13.40 36.10
N ALA A 30 7.30 13.70 36.12
CA ALA A 30 8.35 13.54 37.16
C ALA A 30 8.04 13.72 38.68
N GLY A 31 6.82 14.03 39.10
CA GLY A 31 6.38 14.24 40.48
C GLY A 31 6.30 12.99 41.36
N GLY A 32 6.91 11.85 40.98
CA GLY A 32 7.08 10.69 41.87
C GLY A 32 5.81 9.92 42.23
N GLY A 33 4.71 10.09 41.49
CA GLY A 33 3.49 9.26 41.65
C GLY A 33 3.69 7.83 41.17
N ALA A 34 2.92 6.89 41.73
CA ALA A 34 2.85 5.53 41.21
C ALA A 34 2.23 5.53 39.80
N PRO A 35 2.69 4.68 38.87
CA PRO A 35 2.18 4.64 37.51
C PRO A 35 0.72 4.17 37.47
N ALA A 36 -0.09 4.76 36.59
CA ALA A 36 -1.40 4.23 36.29
C ALA A 36 -1.23 2.97 35.43
N VAL A 37 -1.70 1.82 35.93
CA VAL A 37 -1.63 0.55 35.20
C VAL A 37 -2.94 0.29 34.48
N VAL A 38 -2.88 0.05 33.17
CA VAL A 38 -4.05 -0.31 32.36
C VAL A 38 -3.88 -1.75 31.86
N PRO A 39 -4.79 -2.67 32.21
CA PRO A 39 -4.78 -4.01 31.66
C PRO A 39 -5.18 -3.97 30.18
N LEU A 40 -4.44 -4.68 29.35
CA LEU A 40 -4.63 -4.73 27.92
C LEU A 40 -4.74 -6.20 27.48
N GLU A 41 -5.87 -6.54 26.86
CA GLU A 41 -6.09 -7.86 26.27
C GLU A 41 -5.82 -7.76 24.77
N LEU A 42 -4.71 -8.35 24.33
CA LEU A 42 -4.30 -8.41 22.93
C LEU A 42 -4.73 -9.76 22.35
N CYS A 43 -5.42 -9.74 21.21
CA CYS A 43 -5.67 -10.95 20.43
C CYS A 43 -4.66 -11.00 19.29
N LEU A 44 -3.78 -12.01 19.30
CA LEU A 44 -2.97 -12.30 18.13
C LEU A 44 -3.89 -12.85 17.05
N VAL A 45 -4.03 -12.08 15.98
CA VAL A 45 -4.70 -12.55 14.78
C VAL A 45 -3.60 -12.99 13.84
N GLU A 46 -3.39 -14.31 13.73
CA GLU A 46 -2.58 -14.82 12.63
C GLU A 46 -3.27 -14.38 11.34
N ARG A 47 -2.56 -13.67 10.48
CA ARG A 47 -3.03 -13.36 9.13
C ARG A 47 -1.92 -13.78 8.19
N PRO A 48 -2.22 -14.36 7.02
CA PRO A 48 -1.20 -14.50 5.99
C PRO A 48 -0.60 -13.12 5.74
N LEU A 49 0.70 -12.98 6.01
CA LEU A 49 1.42 -11.77 5.67
C LEU A 49 1.49 -11.71 4.14
N LEU A 50 1.12 -10.56 3.59
CA LEU A 50 1.43 -10.20 2.22
C LEU A 50 2.95 -10.10 2.11
N GLU A 51 3.54 -10.58 1.03
CA GLU A 51 4.99 -10.48 0.83
C GLU A 51 5.35 -9.04 0.47
N LEU A 52 4.61 -8.44 -0.47
CA LEU A 52 4.90 -7.10 -0.98
C LEU A 52 3.63 -6.30 -1.28
N SER A 53 3.44 -5.19 -0.57
CA SER A 53 2.43 -4.18 -0.88
C SER A 53 3.04 -2.96 -1.56
N MET A 54 2.32 -2.33 -2.49
CA MET A 54 2.61 -0.98 -2.97
C MET A 54 1.60 0.03 -2.48
N CYS A 55 2.03 1.28 -2.36
CA CYS A 55 1.17 2.41 -2.07
C CYS A 55 1.52 3.57 -2.99
N THR A 56 0.52 4.15 -3.65
CA THR A 56 0.74 5.32 -4.50
C THR A 56 0.87 6.59 -3.66
N MET A 57 1.43 7.66 -4.22
CA MET A 57 1.00 9.00 -3.80
C MET A 57 -0.45 9.25 -4.22
N PRO A 58 -1.08 10.31 -3.69
CA PRO A 58 -2.33 10.83 -4.24
C PRO A 58 -2.18 11.09 -5.74
N LEU A 59 -2.82 10.24 -6.54
CA LEU A 59 -2.94 10.39 -7.99
C LEU A 59 -4.05 11.40 -8.31
N TYR A 60 -3.99 12.02 -9.49
CA TYR A 60 -5.01 12.94 -9.98
C TYR A 60 -4.90 13.08 -11.50
N GLY A 61 -5.93 13.61 -12.16
CA GLY A 61 -5.87 13.96 -13.58
C GLY A 61 -5.71 12.75 -14.52
N LEU A 62 -6.43 11.64 -14.27
CA LEU A 62 -6.34 10.46 -15.15
C LEU A 62 -6.63 10.81 -16.62
N ARG A 63 -7.58 11.72 -16.86
CA ARG A 63 -7.98 12.10 -18.22
C ARG A 63 -6.81 12.71 -18.99
N GLU A 64 -6.09 13.62 -18.36
CA GLU A 64 -4.92 14.29 -18.92
C GLU A 64 -3.83 13.26 -19.20
N LEU A 65 -3.55 12.37 -18.24
CA LEU A 65 -2.62 11.26 -18.43
C LEU A 65 -2.99 10.38 -19.63
N GLN A 66 -4.25 9.99 -19.75
CA GLN A 66 -4.73 9.14 -20.85
C GLN A 66 -4.77 9.85 -22.21
N GLN A 67 -4.81 11.18 -22.25
CA GLN A 67 -4.67 11.92 -23.51
C GLN A 67 -3.25 11.80 -24.08
N GLU A 68 -2.25 11.77 -23.21
CA GLU A 68 -0.84 11.63 -23.60
C GLU A 68 -0.45 10.15 -23.76
N LEU A 69 -0.88 9.31 -22.83
CA LEU A 69 -0.51 7.90 -22.71
C LEU A 69 -1.76 7.05 -22.38
N PRO A 70 -2.58 6.67 -23.39
CA PRO A 70 -3.86 6.00 -23.17
C PRO A 70 -3.81 4.67 -22.41
N TRP A 71 -2.64 4.03 -22.35
CA TRP A 71 -2.40 2.71 -21.77
C TRP A 71 -1.55 2.75 -20.49
N ALA A 72 -1.16 3.94 -20.02
CA ALA A 72 -0.18 4.08 -18.95
C ALA A 72 -0.62 3.44 -17.64
N LEU A 73 -1.91 3.56 -17.28
CA LEU A 73 -2.44 3.00 -16.03
C LEU A 73 -2.48 1.48 -16.08
N GLU A 74 -2.95 0.91 -17.19
CA GLU A 74 -3.06 -0.54 -17.38
C GLU A 74 -1.67 -1.19 -17.39
N ASP A 75 -0.72 -0.61 -18.13
CA ASP A 75 0.66 -1.10 -18.19
C ASP A 75 1.37 -0.95 -16.83
N TRP A 76 1.14 0.17 -16.12
CA TRP A 76 1.64 0.37 -14.76
C TRP A 76 1.13 -0.71 -13.80
N LEU A 77 -0.16 -1.00 -13.81
CA LEU A 77 -0.77 -2.04 -12.96
C LEU A 77 -0.26 -3.43 -13.31
N GLU A 78 -0.20 -3.78 -14.61
CA GLU A 78 0.31 -5.07 -15.06
C GLU A 78 1.78 -5.25 -14.69
N HIS A 79 2.60 -4.21 -14.85
CA HIS A 79 4.00 -4.25 -14.46
C HIS A 79 4.15 -4.53 -12.96
N HIS A 80 3.48 -3.76 -12.10
CA HIS A 80 3.68 -3.86 -10.66
C HIS A 80 3.01 -5.09 -10.05
N LEU A 81 1.77 -5.37 -10.43
CA LEU A 81 0.99 -6.47 -9.87
C LEU A 81 1.28 -7.80 -10.57
N GLY A 82 1.41 -7.78 -11.90
CA GLY A 82 1.63 -8.98 -12.72
C GLY A 82 3.10 -9.38 -12.84
N VAL A 83 3.98 -8.42 -13.18
CA VAL A 83 5.40 -8.70 -13.48
C VAL A 83 6.27 -8.70 -12.22
N LEU A 84 6.20 -7.65 -11.39
CA LEU A 84 6.95 -7.57 -10.12
C LEU A 84 6.34 -8.44 -9.02
N GLY A 85 5.09 -8.88 -9.20
CA GLY A 85 4.40 -9.81 -8.31
C GLY A 85 4.02 -9.20 -6.98
N MET A 86 3.60 -7.93 -6.96
CA MET A 86 3.06 -7.29 -5.77
C MET A 86 1.70 -7.91 -5.41
N ASP A 87 1.51 -8.25 -4.14
CA ASP A 87 0.29 -8.91 -3.65
C ASP A 87 -0.88 -7.93 -3.45
N HIS A 88 -0.55 -6.66 -3.17
CA HIS A 88 -1.53 -5.65 -2.82
C HIS A 88 -1.11 -4.25 -3.26
N ALA A 89 -2.09 -3.42 -3.61
CA ALA A 89 -1.89 -2.00 -3.86
C ALA A 89 -2.89 -1.14 -3.08
N GLU A 90 -2.41 -0.10 -2.42
CA GLU A 90 -3.22 1.02 -1.97
C GLU A 90 -3.10 2.14 -3.01
N VAL A 91 -4.19 2.44 -3.72
CA VAL A 91 -4.25 3.53 -4.69
C VAL A 91 -5.02 4.69 -4.06
N TYR A 92 -4.33 5.80 -3.84
CA TYR A 92 -4.91 7.04 -3.34
C TYR A 92 -5.20 7.95 -4.52
N ASP A 93 -6.44 8.39 -4.65
CA ASP A 93 -6.87 9.28 -5.72
C ASP A 93 -7.42 10.56 -5.12
N ALA A 94 -6.78 11.68 -5.44
CA ALA A 94 -7.10 12.99 -4.89
C ALA A 94 -8.39 13.57 -5.47
N ASP A 95 -8.71 13.29 -6.74
CA ASP A 95 -9.85 13.87 -7.46
C ASP A 95 -10.93 12.86 -7.89
N GLY A 96 -10.69 11.57 -7.63
CA GLY A 96 -11.61 10.48 -7.95
C GLY A 96 -11.60 10.06 -9.43
N SER A 97 -10.70 10.63 -10.25
CA SER A 97 -10.65 10.39 -11.70
C SER A 97 -10.30 8.94 -12.07
N PHE A 98 -9.64 8.17 -11.21
CA PHE A 98 -9.19 6.80 -11.47
C PHE A 98 -10.25 5.73 -11.20
N GLY A 99 -11.33 6.05 -10.47
CA GLY A 99 -12.30 5.05 -10.03
C GLY A 99 -12.92 4.23 -11.16
N GLY A 100 -13.20 4.86 -12.31
CA GLY A 100 -13.73 4.18 -13.48
C GLY A 100 -12.73 3.24 -14.16
N ALA A 101 -11.48 3.69 -14.33
CA ALA A 101 -10.45 2.93 -15.04
C ALA A 101 -9.89 1.76 -14.25
N LEU A 102 -9.85 1.87 -12.92
CA LEU A 102 -9.50 0.75 -12.03
C LEU A 102 -10.57 -0.35 -12.01
N GLY A 103 -11.69 -0.17 -12.72
CA GLY A 103 -12.84 -1.08 -12.65
C GLY A 103 -13.35 -1.22 -11.21
N TRP A 104 -13.11 -0.20 -10.38
CA TRP A 104 -13.37 -0.29 -8.95
C TRP A 104 -14.88 -0.39 -8.72
N GLN A 105 -15.26 -1.50 -8.11
CA GLN A 105 -16.60 -1.70 -7.58
C GLN A 105 -16.44 -2.22 -6.15
N PRO A 106 -17.24 -1.72 -5.19
CA PRO A 106 -17.25 -2.26 -3.83
C PRO A 106 -17.39 -3.79 -3.85
N GLY A 107 -16.38 -4.51 -3.32
CA GLY A 107 -16.41 -5.97 -3.18
C GLY A 107 -15.90 -6.81 -4.36
N ARG A 108 -15.36 -6.20 -5.44
CA ARG A 108 -14.75 -6.94 -6.56
C ARG A 108 -13.22 -6.75 -6.58
N PRO A 109 -12.40 -7.82 -6.62
CA PRO A 109 -10.96 -7.68 -6.75
C PRO A 109 -10.63 -7.19 -8.18
N PRO A 110 -9.90 -6.06 -8.35
CA PRO A 110 -9.72 -5.45 -9.68
C PRO A 110 -8.46 -5.89 -10.43
N ALA A 111 -7.60 -6.73 -9.84
CA ALA A 111 -6.25 -6.94 -10.39
C ALA A 111 -6.12 -8.18 -11.26
N PRO A 112 -5.21 -8.17 -12.26
CA PRO A 112 -4.73 -9.38 -12.89
C PRO A 112 -4.10 -10.32 -11.85
N GLY A 113 -4.45 -11.61 -11.91
CA GLY A 113 -3.90 -12.63 -11.01
C GLY A 113 -4.54 -12.66 -9.61
N ASN A 114 -3.71 -12.91 -8.59
CA ASN A 114 -4.13 -13.03 -7.19
C ASN A 114 -3.94 -11.72 -6.39
N ALA A 115 -3.47 -10.65 -7.05
CA ALA A 115 -3.26 -9.37 -6.40
C ALA A 115 -4.58 -8.70 -6.03
N SER A 116 -4.52 -7.74 -5.11
CA SER A 116 -5.69 -6.97 -4.68
C SER A 116 -5.40 -5.47 -4.67
N ILE A 117 -6.41 -4.65 -4.96
CA ILE A 117 -6.29 -3.20 -4.96
C ILE A 117 -7.31 -2.64 -3.97
N ALA A 118 -6.83 -1.86 -3.00
CA ALA A 118 -7.64 -0.98 -2.18
C ALA A 118 -7.56 0.43 -2.76
N TYR A 119 -8.70 0.97 -3.18
CA TYR A 119 -8.80 2.28 -3.81
C TYR A 119 -9.47 3.28 -2.87
N HIS A 120 -8.85 4.44 -2.71
CA HIS A 120 -9.30 5.54 -1.87
C HIS A 120 -9.66 6.74 -2.74
N SER A 121 -10.92 6.81 -3.14
CA SER A 121 -11.45 7.93 -3.92
C SER A 121 -11.51 9.21 -3.10
N GLU A 122 -11.21 10.34 -3.75
CA GLU A 122 -11.29 11.69 -3.15
C GLU A 122 -10.53 11.75 -1.81
N TRP A 123 -9.34 11.16 -1.75
CA TRP A 123 -8.56 10.94 -0.53
C TRP A 123 -8.50 12.16 0.43
N PRO A 124 -8.24 13.40 -0.04
CA PRO A 124 -8.26 14.60 0.80
C PRO A 124 -9.55 14.79 1.61
N ALA A 125 -10.70 14.37 1.08
CA ALA A 125 -12.00 14.48 1.75
C ALA A 125 -12.10 13.58 2.99
N THR A 126 -11.30 12.51 3.07
CA THR A 126 -11.22 11.64 4.25
C THR A 126 -10.46 12.30 5.41
N LEU A 127 -9.63 13.31 5.11
CA LEU A 127 -8.78 14.00 6.09
C LEU A 127 -9.50 15.23 6.67
N SER A 128 -9.94 16.16 5.83
CA SER A 128 -10.75 17.32 6.22
C SER A 128 -11.25 18.11 5.00
N ALA A 129 -12.29 18.94 5.19
CA ALA A 129 -12.73 19.88 4.15
C ALA A 129 -11.63 20.87 3.72
N ALA A 130 -10.83 21.37 4.67
CA ALA A 130 -9.72 22.27 4.36
C ALA A 130 -8.64 21.59 3.49
N MET A 131 -8.43 20.27 3.67
CA MET A 131 -7.48 19.52 2.85
C MET A 131 -7.99 19.34 1.41
N VAL A 132 -9.30 19.24 1.20
CA VAL A 132 -9.90 19.21 -0.16
C VAL A 132 -9.61 20.50 -0.92
N ASP A 133 -9.79 21.65 -0.26
CA ASP A 133 -9.53 22.94 -0.91
C ASP A 133 -8.04 23.12 -1.20
N LEU A 134 -7.16 22.76 -0.25
CA LEU A 134 -5.71 22.82 -0.44
C LEU A 134 -5.22 21.88 -1.55
N SER A 135 -5.77 20.66 -1.64
CA SER A 135 -5.33 19.67 -2.62
C SER A 135 -5.71 20.03 -4.06
N ARG A 136 -6.69 20.91 -4.28
CA ARG A 136 -7.01 21.40 -5.62
C ARG A 136 -5.89 22.28 -6.19
N GLU A 137 -5.24 23.07 -5.35
CA GLU A 137 -4.13 23.95 -5.74
C GLU A 137 -2.77 23.25 -5.61
N HIS A 138 -2.66 22.31 -4.66
CA HIS A 138 -1.45 21.59 -4.33
C HIS A 138 -1.73 20.09 -4.13
N PRO A 139 -1.91 19.29 -5.20
CA PRO A 139 -2.33 17.88 -5.09
C PRO A 139 -1.46 17.02 -4.17
N SER A 140 -0.16 17.30 -4.11
CA SER A 140 0.79 16.59 -3.24
C SER A 140 0.67 16.92 -1.74
N CYS A 141 -0.15 17.90 -1.32
CA CYS A 141 -0.25 18.29 0.09
C CYS A 141 -0.79 17.17 1.01
N SER A 142 -1.46 16.18 0.44
CA SER A 142 -2.00 15.02 1.16
C SER A 142 -1.09 13.77 1.12
N GLU A 143 0.07 13.88 0.48
CA GLU A 143 1.04 12.78 0.29
C GLU A 143 1.52 12.18 1.61
N THR A 144 2.00 13.01 2.54
CA THR A 144 2.48 12.55 3.84
C THR A 144 1.40 11.78 4.61
N TRP A 145 0.13 12.15 4.45
CA TRP A 145 -1.00 11.47 5.06
C TRP A 145 -1.31 10.13 4.39
N ALA A 146 -1.23 10.06 3.07
CA ALA A 146 -1.36 8.80 2.33
C ALA A 146 -0.26 7.81 2.75
N TYR A 147 0.97 8.28 2.91
CA TYR A 147 2.10 7.45 3.36
C TYR A 147 1.91 6.96 4.80
N ALA A 148 1.54 7.86 5.71
CA ALA A 148 1.27 7.50 7.09
C ALA A 148 0.14 6.46 7.20
N HIS A 149 -0.95 6.65 6.44
CA HIS A 149 -2.05 5.69 6.37
C HIS A 149 -1.59 4.33 5.84
N CYS A 150 -0.91 4.31 4.69
CA CYS A 150 -0.36 3.09 4.09
C CYS A 150 0.54 2.32 5.07
N LEU A 151 1.57 2.97 5.60
CA LEU A 151 2.54 2.32 6.48
C LEU A 151 1.89 1.81 7.76
N THR A 152 0.94 2.58 8.33
CA THR A 152 0.20 2.16 9.52
C THR A 152 -0.67 0.94 9.23
N LYS A 153 -1.36 0.91 8.09
CA LYS A 153 -2.21 -0.20 7.67
C LYS A 153 -1.40 -1.47 7.43
N HIS A 154 -0.23 -1.35 6.79
CA HIS A 154 0.60 -2.49 6.40
C HIS A 154 1.63 -2.93 7.44
N ARG A 155 1.81 -2.19 8.55
CA ARG A 155 2.78 -2.46 9.63
C ARG A 155 2.79 -3.90 10.17
N ALA A 156 1.67 -4.61 10.08
CA ALA A 156 1.56 -6.00 10.48
C ALA A 156 0.84 -6.88 9.45
N LEU A 157 0.60 -6.35 8.25
CA LEU A 157 -0.09 -7.06 7.17
C LEU A 157 0.86 -7.42 6.03
N SER A 158 1.98 -6.71 5.89
CA SER A 158 2.94 -6.92 4.82
C SER A 158 4.35 -7.04 5.36
N ARG A 159 5.14 -7.89 4.71
CA ARG A 159 6.58 -8.00 4.97
C ARG A 159 7.33 -6.80 4.41
N TRP A 160 6.97 -6.37 3.21
CA TRP A 160 7.54 -5.22 2.54
C TRP A 160 6.45 -4.27 2.06
N VAL A 161 6.74 -2.97 2.14
CA VAL A 161 5.89 -1.90 1.61
C VAL A 161 6.76 -1.02 0.74
N VAL A 162 6.34 -0.82 -0.51
CA VAL A 162 6.98 0.09 -1.46
C VAL A 162 6.07 1.29 -1.66
N ILE A 163 6.65 2.48 -1.58
CA ILE A 163 5.97 3.72 -1.92
C ILE A 163 6.30 4.03 -3.37
N LEU A 164 5.27 4.22 -4.19
CA LEU A 164 5.38 4.58 -5.60
C LEU A 164 4.85 6.00 -5.76
N HIS A 165 5.66 6.90 -6.30
CA HIS A 165 5.27 8.31 -6.40
C HIS A 165 4.21 8.50 -7.49
N SER A 166 4.48 8.11 -8.73
CA SER A 166 3.50 8.28 -9.79
C SER A 166 3.67 7.26 -10.94
N PRO A 167 2.63 7.03 -11.76
CA PRO A 167 2.71 6.15 -12.91
C PRO A 167 3.67 6.63 -14.00
N ASP A 168 4.09 7.88 -14.04
CA ASP A 168 5.06 8.36 -15.03
C ASP A 168 6.51 8.01 -14.67
N GLU A 169 6.83 7.80 -13.39
CA GLU A 169 8.21 7.53 -12.97
C GLU A 169 8.78 6.19 -13.50
N TYR A 170 7.95 5.19 -13.82
CA TYR A 170 8.47 3.93 -14.42
C TYR A 170 8.82 4.06 -15.89
N LEU A 171 8.31 5.10 -16.57
CA LEU A 171 8.60 5.39 -17.97
C LEU A 171 9.98 6.04 -18.13
N GLU A 172 10.52 6.64 -17.05
CA GLU A 172 11.85 7.24 -17.00
C GLU A 172 12.92 6.31 -16.42
N ALA A 173 12.85 5.00 -16.66
CA ALA A 173 14.04 4.16 -16.47
C ALA A 173 15.02 4.48 -17.61
N PRO A 174 16.15 5.21 -17.38
CA PRO A 174 17.14 5.39 -18.44
C PRO A 174 17.53 4.00 -18.95
N ALA A 175 17.42 3.80 -20.26
CA ALA A 175 17.90 2.59 -20.91
C ALA A 175 19.32 2.32 -20.37
N VAL A 176 19.45 1.25 -19.61
CA VAL A 176 20.59 0.93 -18.75
C VAL A 176 21.90 1.23 -19.49
N SER A 177 22.53 2.36 -19.18
CA SER A 177 23.99 2.37 -19.13
C SER A 177 24.32 1.61 -17.86
N ALA A 178 25.03 0.49 -18.00
CA ALA A 178 25.35 -0.45 -16.93
C ALA A 178 26.15 0.25 -15.81
N GLY A 179 25.45 0.90 -14.89
CA GLY A 179 26.00 1.42 -13.65
C GLY A 179 26.17 0.29 -12.63
N PRO A 180 27.09 0.42 -11.66
CA PRO A 180 27.42 -0.63 -10.69
C PRO A 180 26.30 -0.95 -9.68
N PHE A 181 25.23 -0.16 -9.66
CA PHE A 181 24.05 -0.39 -8.84
C PHE A 181 22.94 -0.92 -9.75
N GLY A 182 22.77 -2.24 -9.73
CA GLY A 182 21.73 -2.94 -10.48
C GLY A 182 20.32 -2.42 -10.22
N GLY A 183 19.39 -2.71 -11.13
CA GLY A 183 18.00 -2.23 -11.05
C GLY A 183 17.26 -2.75 -9.81
N VAL A 184 16.01 -2.30 -9.61
CA VAL A 184 15.16 -2.73 -8.46
C VAL A 184 15.08 -4.26 -8.35
N SER A 185 15.05 -4.97 -9.48
CA SER A 185 15.09 -6.43 -9.52
C SER A 185 16.34 -7.03 -8.85
N ASP A 186 17.50 -6.40 -9.00
CA ASP A 186 18.76 -6.85 -8.37
C ASP A 186 18.75 -6.60 -6.86
N VAL A 187 18.09 -5.52 -6.41
CA VAL A 187 17.88 -5.25 -4.98
C VAL A 187 16.95 -6.30 -4.37
N LEU A 188 15.86 -6.64 -5.06
CA LEU A 188 14.91 -7.66 -4.60
C LEU A 188 15.54 -9.06 -4.52
N GLU A 189 16.37 -9.44 -5.49
CA GLU A 189 17.12 -10.71 -5.43
C GLU A 189 18.12 -10.72 -4.27
N ARG A 190 18.87 -9.63 -4.04
CA ARG A 190 19.79 -9.54 -2.89
C ARG A 190 19.08 -9.63 -1.54
N LEU A 191 17.89 -9.06 -1.42
CA LEU A 191 17.09 -9.14 -0.19
C LEU A 191 16.59 -10.56 0.06
N ARG A 192 16.26 -11.32 -1.01
CA ARG A 192 15.88 -12.74 -0.89
C ARG A 192 17.02 -13.61 -0.38
N GLU A 193 18.26 -13.31 -0.75
CA GLU A 193 19.45 -14.07 -0.30
C GLU A 193 19.78 -13.88 1.18
N GLN A 194 19.24 -12.83 1.84
CA GLN A 194 19.55 -12.49 3.24
C GLN A 194 18.56 -13.08 4.27
N THR A 195 17.52 -13.78 3.83
CA THR A 195 16.47 -14.35 4.70
C THR A 195 16.32 -15.85 4.51
#